data_AF-A0A0A3IL54-F1
#
_entry.id   AF-A0A0A3IL54-F1
#
_cell.length_a   1.000
_cell.length_b   1.000
_cell.length_c   1.000
_cell.angle_alpha   90.00
_cell.angle_beta   90.00
_cell.angle_gamma   90.00
#
_symmetry.space_group_name_H-M   'P 1'
#
loop_
_entity.id
_entity.type
_entity.pdbx_description
1 polymer ?
#
loop_
_entity_poly.entity_id
_entity_poly.type
_entity_poly.pdbx_seq_one_letter_code
_entity_poly.pdbx_strand_id
1 'polypeptide(L)'
;MKSKRIAITSVAIFIIGFLVYALFGQEYLYARSFASELYEYPLPDKTKVTERNFDYGVLFGGGPSGSGGYPTVASYIEIESELSEKELYDYYNKGNVFSAPGEDAKRVGFEIYFAGHYHKQIEEGKVWFEGDIQPGELGSQKNDGKPIKAIVQIRAEFSYPFFIDFF
;
A
#
# COMPACT_ATOMS: atom_id res chain seq x y z
N MET A 1 -39.96 -28.55 -18.07
CA MET A 1 -39.63 -27.16 -18.48
C MET A 1 -39.17 -26.27 -17.33
N LYS A 2 -39.87 -26.24 -16.16
CA LYS A 2 -39.46 -25.43 -15.00
C LYS A 2 -38.05 -25.75 -14.47
N SER A 3 -37.71 -27.04 -14.30
CA SER A 3 -36.37 -27.47 -13.84
C SER A 3 -35.24 -27.06 -14.79
N LYS A 4 -35.45 -27.18 -16.11
CA LYS A 4 -34.49 -26.71 -17.13
C LYS A 4 -34.26 -25.20 -17.06
N ARG A 5 -35.33 -24.41 -16.84
CA ARG A 5 -35.21 -22.95 -16.67
C ARG A 5 -34.44 -22.58 -15.39
N ILE A 6 -34.71 -23.26 -14.28
CA ILE A 6 -33.98 -23.05 -13.02
C ILE A 6 -32.48 -23.38 -13.21
N ALA A 7 -32.16 -24.51 -13.83
CA ALA A 7 -30.77 -24.90 -14.08
C ALA A 7 -30.03 -23.87 -14.96
N ILE A 8 -30.68 -23.37 -16.03
CA ILE A 8 -30.10 -22.33 -16.90
C ILE A 8 -29.86 -21.04 -16.11
N THR A 9 -30.82 -20.61 -15.30
CA THR A 9 -30.67 -19.41 -14.46
C THR A 9 -29.54 -19.56 -13.43
N SER A 10 -29.42 -20.72 -12.78
CA SER A 10 -28.33 -20.99 -11.83
C SER A 10 -26.96 -20.95 -12.50
N VAL A 11 -26.83 -21.53 -13.69
CA VAL A 11 -25.58 -21.49 -14.47
C VAL A 11 -25.24 -20.07 -14.90
N ALA A 12 -26.23 -19.29 -15.35
CA ALA A 12 -26.02 -17.89 -15.72
C ALA A 12 -25.55 -17.04 -14.52
N ILE A 13 -26.16 -17.21 -13.34
CA ILE A 13 -25.74 -16.53 -12.11
C ILE A 13 -24.30 -16.92 -11.74
N PHE A 14 -23.95 -18.20 -11.83
CA PHE A 14 -22.59 -18.66 -11.54
C PHE A 14 -21.56 -18.05 -12.50
N ILE A 15 -21.86 -18.01 -13.81
CA ILE A 15 -20.99 -17.38 -14.81
C ILE A 15 -20.84 -15.89 -14.54
N ILE A 16 -21.94 -15.17 -14.26
CA ILE A 16 -21.89 -13.74 -13.95
C ILE A 16 -21.07 -13.50 -12.68
N GLY A 17 -21.29 -14.27 -11.62
CA GLY A 17 -20.53 -14.17 -10.38
C GLY A 17 -19.04 -14.45 -10.57
N PHE A 18 -18.70 -15.47 -11.38
CA PHE A 18 -17.32 -15.77 -11.74
C PHE A 18 -16.68 -14.65 -12.55
N LEU A 19 -17.40 -14.05 -13.52
CA LEU A 19 -16.91 -12.91 -14.29
C LEU A 19 -16.70 -11.69 -13.39
N VAL A 20 -17.62 -11.38 -12.48
CA VAL A 20 -17.44 -10.28 -11.52
C VAL A 20 -16.22 -10.52 -10.63
N TYR A 21 -16.03 -11.74 -10.14
CA TYR A 21 -14.85 -12.10 -9.35
C TYR A 21 -13.54 -12.00 -10.16
N ALA A 22 -13.53 -12.48 -11.40
CA ALA A 22 -12.38 -12.43 -12.27
C ALA A 22 -12.00 -11.00 -12.68
N LEU A 23 -13.01 -10.13 -12.87
CA LEU A 23 -12.80 -8.74 -13.29
C LEU A 23 -12.41 -7.84 -12.11
N PHE A 24 -13.15 -7.88 -11.00
CA PHE A 24 -12.99 -6.93 -9.89
C PHE A 24 -12.24 -7.50 -8.68
N GLY A 25 -12.20 -8.82 -8.53
CA GLY A 25 -11.53 -9.47 -7.39
C GLY A 25 -10.02 -9.53 -7.53
N GLN A 26 -9.49 -9.56 -8.77
CA GLN A 26 -8.06 -9.66 -9.02
C GLN A 26 -7.31 -8.44 -8.48
N GLU A 27 -7.79 -7.23 -8.76
CA GLU A 27 -7.18 -5.98 -8.28
C GLU A 27 -7.01 -5.98 -6.76
N TYR A 28 -8.07 -6.32 -6.03
CA TYR A 28 -8.05 -6.41 -4.58
C TYR A 28 -7.02 -7.43 -4.09
N LEU A 29 -6.99 -8.62 -4.70
CA LEU A 29 -6.06 -9.68 -4.31
C LEU A 29 -4.61 -9.26 -4.56
N TYR A 30 -4.33 -8.59 -5.67
CA TYR A 30 -3.00 -8.05 -5.99
C TYR A 30 -2.59 -6.95 -5.00
N ALA A 31 -3.44 -5.95 -4.80
CA ALA A 31 -3.18 -4.86 -3.86
C ALA A 31 -2.95 -5.39 -2.44
N ARG A 32 -3.75 -6.37 -2.01
CA ARG A 32 -3.60 -7.04 -0.72
C ARG A 32 -2.29 -7.82 -0.61
N SER A 33 -1.90 -8.53 -1.66
CA SER A 33 -0.63 -9.29 -1.70
C SER A 33 0.58 -8.37 -1.60
N PHE A 34 0.56 -7.25 -2.30
CA PHE A 34 1.61 -6.24 -2.18
C PHE A 34 1.63 -5.62 -0.78
N ALA A 35 0.46 -5.28 -0.23
CA ALA A 35 0.35 -4.74 1.11
C ALA A 35 0.90 -5.68 2.19
N SER A 36 0.74 -7.00 2.04
CA SER A 36 1.32 -7.97 2.98
C SER A 36 2.84 -7.94 3.03
N GLU A 37 3.54 -7.53 1.96
CA GLU A 37 5.00 -7.43 2.00
C GLU A 37 5.47 -6.44 3.06
N LEU A 38 4.79 -5.29 3.20
CA LEU A 38 5.06 -4.33 4.28
C LEU A 38 4.70 -4.90 5.66
N TYR A 39 3.58 -5.62 5.76
CA TYR A 39 3.09 -6.13 7.04
C TYR A 39 3.92 -7.27 7.61
N GLU A 40 4.60 -8.02 6.75
CA GLU A 40 5.47 -9.14 7.10
C GLU A 40 6.93 -8.72 7.22
N TYR A 41 7.28 -7.50 6.79
CA TYR A 41 8.64 -6.99 6.92
C TYR A 41 9.05 -6.90 8.40
N PRO A 42 10.27 -7.34 8.78
CA PRO A 42 10.71 -7.32 10.16
C PRO A 42 10.66 -5.89 10.73
N LEU A 43 10.22 -5.78 11.99
CA LEU A 43 10.25 -4.53 12.73
C LEU A 43 11.63 -4.36 13.38
N PRO A 44 12.13 -3.13 13.51
CA PRO A 44 13.32 -2.88 14.31
C PRO A 44 13.02 -3.09 15.80
N ASP A 45 14.06 -3.31 16.61
CA ASP A 45 13.90 -3.53 18.04
C ASP A 45 13.12 -2.39 18.71
N LYS A 46 12.44 -2.71 19.82
CA LYS A 46 11.64 -1.75 20.61
C LYS A 46 10.57 -0.99 19.79
N THR A 47 10.07 -1.61 18.72
CA THR A 47 9.05 -1.04 17.84
C THR A 47 7.83 -1.96 17.80
N LYS A 48 6.64 -1.36 17.76
CA LYS A 48 5.38 -2.08 17.59
C LYS A 48 4.50 -1.37 16.57
N VAL A 49 3.70 -2.13 15.83
CA VAL A 49 2.66 -1.61 14.94
C VAL A 49 1.42 -1.26 15.76
N THR A 50 0.90 -0.06 15.59
CA THR A 50 -0.34 0.42 16.22
C THR A 50 -1.52 0.40 15.26
N GLU A 51 -1.28 0.64 13.98
CA GLU A 51 -2.27 0.63 12.91
C GLU A 51 -1.65 0.09 11.61
N ARG A 52 -2.46 -0.53 10.76
CA ARG A 52 -2.06 -0.89 9.40
C ARG A 52 -3.26 -0.87 8.48
N ASN A 53 -3.07 -0.39 7.26
CA ASN A 53 -4.10 -0.44 6.23
C ASN A 53 -3.48 -0.34 4.83
N PHE A 54 -4.28 -0.57 3.80
CA PHE A 54 -3.91 -0.29 2.43
C PHE A 54 -5.13 0.17 1.65
N ASP A 55 -4.89 1.03 0.67
CA ASP A 55 -5.87 1.48 -0.30
C ASP A 55 -5.31 1.34 -1.71
N TYR A 56 -6.19 1.20 -2.68
CA TYR A 56 -5.82 1.10 -4.09
C TYR A 56 -6.87 1.72 -5.00
N GLY A 57 -6.47 2.15 -6.18
CA GLY A 57 -7.37 2.70 -7.18
C GLY A 57 -6.66 3.33 -8.36
N VAL A 58 -7.44 3.68 -9.38
CA VAL A 58 -6.98 4.42 -10.56
C VAL A 58 -6.79 5.89 -10.19
N LEU A 59 -5.76 6.51 -10.76
CA LEU A 59 -5.44 7.94 -10.55
C LEU A 59 -5.11 8.33 -9.09
N PHE A 60 -4.87 7.35 -8.22
CA PHE A 60 -4.65 7.54 -6.79
C PHE A 60 -3.17 7.41 -6.41
N GLY A 61 -2.73 8.07 -5.33
CA GLY A 61 -1.52 7.71 -4.57
C GLY A 61 -0.19 7.65 -5.34
N GLY A 62 -0.15 8.13 -6.59
CA GLY A 62 1.03 8.07 -7.44
C GLY A 62 2.20 8.82 -6.82
N GLY A 63 3.41 8.49 -7.27
CA GLY A 63 4.62 9.15 -6.79
C GLY A 63 4.61 10.67 -7.04
N PRO A 64 5.72 11.38 -6.82
CA PRO A 64 5.81 12.83 -7.00
C PRO A 64 5.35 13.36 -8.37
N SER A 65 5.25 12.50 -9.38
CA SER A 65 4.80 12.81 -10.74
C SER A 65 3.31 12.48 -10.99
N GLY A 66 2.55 12.15 -9.95
CA GLY A 66 1.21 11.56 -10.07
C GLY A 66 1.29 10.11 -10.53
N SER A 67 0.13 9.47 -10.68
CA SER A 67 0.00 8.06 -11.10
C SER A 67 -0.02 7.87 -12.62
N GLY A 68 0.03 8.97 -13.40
CA GLY A 68 0.05 8.89 -14.86
C GLY A 68 -1.16 8.23 -15.52
N GLY A 69 -2.27 8.04 -14.79
CA GLY A 69 -3.42 7.26 -15.28
C GLY A 69 -3.45 5.80 -14.83
N TYR A 70 -2.38 5.33 -14.17
CA TYR A 70 -2.27 3.94 -13.75
C TYR A 70 -2.94 3.68 -12.39
N PRO A 71 -3.42 2.44 -12.16
CA PRO A 71 -3.76 1.96 -10.84
C PRO A 71 -2.57 2.02 -9.90
N THR A 72 -2.79 2.49 -8.68
CA THR A 72 -1.77 2.54 -7.63
C THR A 72 -2.30 1.86 -6.37
N VAL A 73 -1.41 1.19 -5.65
CA VAL A 73 -1.63 0.71 -4.30
C VAL A 73 -0.74 1.48 -3.33
N ALA A 74 -1.31 1.90 -2.20
CA ALA A 74 -0.59 2.45 -1.07
C ALA A 74 -0.85 1.59 0.16
N SER A 75 0.20 1.03 0.74
CA SER A 75 0.13 0.27 2.00
C SER A 75 0.90 1.02 3.07
N TYR A 76 0.36 1.13 4.27
CA TYR A 76 1.03 1.78 5.39
C TYR A 76 0.86 1.02 6.70
N ILE A 77 1.81 1.26 7.60
CA ILE A 77 1.76 0.90 9.02
C ILE A 77 2.07 2.15 9.85
N GLU A 78 1.32 2.35 10.93
CA GLU A 78 1.72 3.26 12.01
C GLU A 78 2.53 2.46 13.03
N ILE A 79 3.69 2.98 13.39
CA ILE A 79 4.58 2.38 14.38
C ILE A 79 4.77 3.31 15.58
N GLU A 80 4.88 2.70 16.76
CA GLU A 80 5.41 3.34 17.97
C GLU A 80 6.78 2.72 18.29
N SER A 81 7.80 3.55 18.49
CA SER A 81 9.17 3.09 18.73
C SER A 81 9.89 3.92 19.78
N GLU A 82 10.69 3.27 20.63
CA GLU A 82 11.64 3.95 21.51
C GLU A 82 12.96 4.32 20.81
N LEU A 83 13.14 3.93 19.54
CA LEU A 83 14.29 4.31 18.74
C LEU A 83 14.28 5.81 18.42
N SER A 84 15.44 6.35 18.11
CA SER A 84 15.56 7.70 17.56
C SER A 84 15.01 7.78 16.13
N GLU A 85 14.65 8.98 15.69
CA GLU A 85 14.21 9.21 14.29
C GLU A 85 15.32 8.80 13.32
N LYS A 86 16.58 9.08 13.65
CA LYS A 86 17.74 8.66 12.87
C LYS A 86 17.83 7.14 12.74
N GLU A 87 17.69 6.39 13.84
CA GLU A 87 17.74 4.91 13.81
C GLU A 87 16.61 4.31 12.97
N LEU A 88 15.39 4.87 13.07
CA LEU A 88 14.25 4.44 12.25
C LEU A 88 14.46 4.78 10.78
N TYR A 89 14.92 5.99 10.49
CA TYR A 89 15.24 6.41 9.14
C TYR A 89 16.31 5.52 8.53
N ASP A 90 17.42 5.26 9.23
CA ASP A 90 18.49 4.39 8.74
C ASP A 90 18.02 2.94 8.53
N TYR A 91 17.05 2.46 9.32
CA TYR A 91 16.46 1.12 9.15
C TYR A 91 15.61 1.00 7.88
N TYR A 92 14.77 2.00 7.60
CA TYR A 92 13.81 1.99 6.49
C TYR A 92 14.34 2.67 5.22
N ASN A 93 15.38 3.51 5.30
CA ASN A 93 16.06 4.13 4.16
C ASN A 93 16.99 3.14 3.43
N LYS A 94 16.55 1.89 3.31
CA LYS A 94 17.12 0.87 2.45
C LYS A 94 16.29 0.94 1.17
N GLY A 95 16.81 1.60 0.14
CA GLY A 95 16.12 1.69 -1.14
C GLY A 95 15.83 0.30 -1.73
N ASN A 96 14.74 0.19 -2.50
CA ASN A 96 14.46 -0.93 -3.41
C ASN A 96 14.33 -2.32 -2.76
N VAL A 97 13.49 -2.45 -1.73
CA VAL A 97 13.29 -3.71 -0.99
C VAL A 97 12.22 -4.59 -1.62
N PHE A 98 11.13 -4.00 -2.10
CA PHE A 98 9.96 -4.73 -2.56
C PHE A 98 9.90 -4.76 -4.09
N SER A 99 9.28 -5.80 -4.63
CA SER A 99 8.98 -5.86 -6.07
C SER A 99 7.69 -5.08 -6.33
N ALA A 100 7.70 -4.17 -7.30
CA ALA A 100 6.48 -3.52 -7.71
C ALA A 100 5.52 -4.57 -8.31
N PRO A 101 4.21 -4.43 -8.11
CA PRO A 101 3.26 -5.39 -8.63
C PRO A 101 3.21 -5.32 -10.16
N GLY A 102 3.42 -6.45 -10.83
CA GLY A 102 3.31 -6.57 -12.28
C GLY A 102 4.57 -6.21 -13.09
N GLU A 103 5.63 -5.70 -12.45
CA GLU A 103 6.91 -5.40 -13.10
C GLU A 103 8.10 -5.93 -12.28
N ASP A 104 8.70 -7.03 -12.73
CA ASP A 104 9.87 -7.66 -12.07
C ASP A 104 11.09 -6.72 -11.94
N ALA A 105 11.12 -5.61 -12.69
CA ALA A 105 12.23 -4.66 -12.72
C ALA A 105 12.01 -3.42 -11.85
N LYS A 106 10.76 -3.05 -11.51
CA LYS A 106 10.48 -1.85 -10.73
C LYS A 106 10.54 -2.22 -9.25
N ARG A 107 11.47 -1.61 -8.53
CA ARG A 107 11.66 -1.87 -7.10
C ARG A 107 11.09 -0.72 -6.29
N VAL A 108 10.43 -1.04 -5.19
CA VAL A 108 9.76 -0.09 -4.31
C VAL A 108 10.55 0.02 -3.01
N GLY A 109 10.86 1.24 -2.61
CA GLY A 109 11.48 1.56 -1.33
C GLY A 109 10.42 1.92 -0.29
N PHE A 110 10.85 1.96 0.97
CA PHE A 110 10.03 2.54 2.02
C PHE A 110 9.94 4.05 1.88
N GLU A 111 8.81 4.58 2.31
CA GLU A 111 8.61 5.98 2.66
C GLU A 111 8.37 6.02 4.17
N ILE A 112 9.21 6.73 4.92
CA ILE A 112 9.04 6.90 6.37
C ILE A 112 8.75 8.36 6.68
N TYR A 113 7.73 8.58 7.50
CA TYR A 113 7.29 9.90 7.91
C TYR A 113 7.17 10.01 9.42
N PHE A 114 7.82 11.02 10.01
CA PHE A 114 7.73 11.30 11.44
C PHE A 114 6.57 12.26 11.74
N ALA A 115 6.00 12.14 12.94
CA ALA A 115 4.92 13.01 13.39
C ALA A 115 5.29 14.50 13.22
N GLY A 116 4.41 15.26 12.57
CA GLY A 116 4.64 16.67 12.25
C GLY A 116 5.30 16.95 10.89
N HIS A 117 5.77 15.90 10.19
CA HIS A 117 6.43 16.01 8.88
C HIS A 117 5.66 15.33 7.72
N TYR A 118 4.40 14.96 7.94
CA TYR A 118 3.51 14.42 6.90
C TYR A 118 2.13 15.05 6.90
N HIS A 119 1.48 14.92 5.74
CA HIS A 119 0.08 15.19 5.51
C HIS A 119 -0.62 13.88 5.14
N LYS A 120 -1.71 13.60 5.83
CA LYS A 120 -2.62 12.51 5.46
C LYS A 120 -3.49 12.99 4.30
N GLN A 121 -3.35 12.36 3.15
CA GLN A 121 -4.18 12.59 1.99
C GLN A 121 -5.42 11.68 2.05
N ILE A 122 -6.57 12.25 1.72
CA ILE A 122 -7.84 11.53 1.67
C ILE A 122 -8.57 11.93 0.39
N GLU A 123 -8.79 10.97 -0.50
CA GLU A 123 -9.52 11.18 -1.75
C GLU A 123 -10.49 10.02 -1.97
N GLU A 124 -11.78 10.34 -2.15
CA GLU A 124 -12.85 9.33 -2.33
C GLU A 124 -12.85 8.21 -1.27
N GLY A 125 -12.44 8.53 -0.03
CA GLY A 125 -12.35 7.56 1.06
C GLY A 125 -11.06 6.74 1.09
N LYS A 126 -10.17 6.90 0.12
CA LYS A 126 -8.84 6.26 0.06
C LYS A 126 -7.80 7.12 0.78
N VAL A 127 -6.85 6.48 1.46
CA VAL A 127 -5.87 7.15 2.32
C VAL A 127 -4.43 6.85 1.90
N TRP A 128 -3.60 7.89 1.85
CA TRP A 128 -2.15 7.77 1.73
C TRP A 128 -1.47 8.93 2.45
N PHE A 129 -0.16 8.83 2.60
CA PHE A 129 0.65 9.84 3.29
C PHE A 129 1.64 10.47 2.32
N GLU A 130 1.81 11.78 2.45
CA GLU A 130 2.80 12.58 1.72
C GLU A 130 3.55 13.47 2.69
N GLY A 131 4.82 13.73 2.39
CA GLY A 131 5.68 14.54 3.23
C GLY A 131 7.09 14.56 2.69
N ASP A 132 7.98 15.23 3.41
CA ASP A 132 9.38 15.28 3.05
C ASP A 132 10.02 13.91 3.28
N ILE A 133 10.37 13.22 2.19
CA ILE A 133 11.02 11.89 2.22
C ILE A 133 12.42 11.99 2.88
N GLN A 134 13.02 13.18 2.86
CA GLN A 134 14.21 13.52 3.65
C GLN A 134 13.80 14.57 4.69
N PRO A 135 13.38 14.16 5.90
CA PRO A 135 13.16 15.10 6.98
C PRO A 135 14.52 15.74 7.30
N GLY A 136 14.57 17.06 7.45
CA GLY A 136 15.81 17.84 7.62
C GLY A 136 16.74 17.35 8.74
N GLU A 137 16.72 18.00 9.91
CA GLU A 137 17.52 17.53 11.05
C GLU A 137 16.75 16.43 11.81
N LEU A 138 17.15 15.17 11.62
CA LEU A 138 16.60 14.02 12.36
C LEU A 138 17.15 13.97 13.80
N GLY A 139 16.25 13.80 14.76
CA GLY A 139 16.61 13.58 16.15
C GLY A 139 17.46 12.30 16.34
N SER A 140 18.61 12.43 17.01
CA SER A 140 19.50 11.29 17.34
C SER A 140 19.31 10.78 18.78
N GLN A 141 18.45 11.43 19.58
CA GLN A 141 18.17 10.99 20.95
C GLN A 141 17.20 9.82 20.96
N LYS A 142 17.49 8.83 21.81
CA LYS A 142 16.58 7.72 22.06
C LYS A 142 15.37 8.17 22.87
N ASN A 143 14.27 7.49 22.62
CA ASN A 143 12.96 7.79 23.17
C ASN A 143 12.58 6.77 24.25
N ASP A 144 13.54 6.41 25.12
CA ASP A 144 13.36 5.40 26.16
C ASP A 144 12.20 5.79 27.09
N GLY A 145 11.19 4.92 27.19
CA GLY A 145 9.99 5.15 27.98
C GLY A 145 9.02 6.22 27.44
N LYS A 146 9.31 6.84 26.29
CA LYS A 146 8.42 7.79 25.59
C LYS A 146 8.42 7.55 24.08
N PRO A 147 7.80 6.47 23.59
CA PRO A 147 7.86 6.11 22.18
C PRO A 147 7.41 7.23 21.24
N ILE A 148 8.12 7.39 20.12
CA ILE A 148 7.72 8.27 19.01
C ILE A 148 6.85 7.51 18.01
N LYS A 149 6.02 8.26 17.28
CA LYS A 149 5.18 7.74 16.20
C LYS A 149 5.77 8.04 14.83
N ALA A 150 5.70 7.06 13.95
CA ALA A 150 6.02 7.23 12.54
C ALA A 150 5.06 6.44 11.66
N ILE A 151 4.86 6.91 10.44
CA ILE A 151 4.19 6.18 9.38
C ILE A 151 5.28 5.58 8.48
N VAL A 152 5.16 4.29 8.20
CA VAL A 152 5.96 3.61 7.17
C VAL A 152 5.02 3.18 6.07
N GLN A 153 5.32 3.58 4.84
CA GLN A 153 4.47 3.38 3.67
C GLN A 153 5.28 2.78 2.52
N ILE A 154 4.62 1.97 1.70
CA ILE A 154 5.10 1.58 0.37
C ILE A 154 4.00 1.90 -0.64
N ARG A 155 4.40 2.41 -1.80
CA ARG A 155 3.49 2.75 -2.89
C ARG A 155 4.01 2.25 -4.22
N ALA A 156 3.11 1.71 -5.03
CA ALA A 156 3.46 1.23 -6.35
C ALA A 156 2.29 1.38 -7.31
N GLU A 157 2.59 1.88 -8.49
CA GLU A 157 1.73 1.68 -9.65
C GLU A 157 1.76 0.21 -10.04
N PHE A 158 0.63 -0.32 -10.50
CA PHE A 158 0.54 -1.68 -10.97
C PHE A 158 -0.38 -1.81 -12.18
N SER A 159 -0.08 -2.80 -13.02
CA SER A 159 -0.94 -3.24 -14.10
C SER A 159 -1.60 -4.57 -13.75
N TYR A 160 -2.81 -4.78 -14.23
CA TYR A 160 -3.51 -6.05 -14.15
C TYR A 160 -4.19 -6.35 -15.49
N PRO A 161 -4.45 -7.63 -15.82
CA PRO A 161 -4.80 -8.05 -17.18
C PRO A 161 -6.08 -7.42 -17.77
N PHE A 162 -6.91 -6.79 -16.94
CA PHE A 162 -8.18 -6.15 -17.34
C PHE A 162 -8.12 -4.63 -17.38
N PHE A 163 -6.95 -4.01 -17.24
CA PHE A 163 -6.77 -2.64 -17.67
C PHE A 163 -6.78 -2.62 -19.20
N ILE A 164 -7.99 -2.55 -19.78
CA ILE A 164 -8.15 -2.26 -21.20
C ILE A 164 -7.67 -0.82 -21.37
N ASP A 165 -6.44 -0.71 -21.84
CA ASP A 165 -5.86 0.55 -22.27
C ASP A 165 -6.65 1.01 -23.50
N PHE A 166 -7.53 2.01 -23.33
CA PHE A 166 -8.24 2.65 -24.44
C PHE A 166 -7.37 3.76 -25.07
N PHE A 167 -6.09 3.48 -25.30
CA PHE A 167 -5.23 4.33 -26.14
C PHE A 167 -5.28 3.88 -27.60
#